data_AF-A0A1V4YPU0-F1
#
_entry.id   AF-A0A1V4YPU0-F1
#
_cell.length_a   1.000
_cell.length_b   1.000
_cell.length_c   1.000
_cell.angle_alpha   90.00
_cell.angle_beta   90.00
_cell.angle_gamma   90.00
#
_symmetry.space_group_name_H-M   'P 1'
#
loop_
_entity.id
_entity.type
_entity.pdbx_description
1 polymer ?
#
loop_
_entity_poly.entity_id
_entity_poly.type
_entity_poly.pdbx_seq_one_letter_code
_entity_poly.pdbx_strand_id
1 'polypeptide(L)'
;MNTRLQVEHTITELITGLDLAKKQLYIAAGEELAYSQEDIPLRGWAIECRINAEDPLNDFAPSPGKIRRYRSSGGPGVRVDSGVHMGYTISPYYDSMISKLSVWAPSRIEAIHRMDRALYEYVVVGVTTNIPFHKAVIRHDQFIKGNLTTHFIEDNSIIEHVKRVVKEDSEKGATLASALENKPTKVAAVTAAVESYMQAAKKQSGKE
;
A
#
# COMPACT_ATOMS: atom_id res chain seq x y z
N MET A 1 -2.11 26.34 0.47
CA MET A 1 -1.91 26.07 1.92
C MET A 1 -3.05 25.19 2.39
N ASN A 2 -2.77 24.13 3.15
CA ASN A 2 -3.79 23.24 3.73
C ASN A 2 -3.91 23.52 5.23
N THR A 3 -5.04 24.04 5.69
CA THR A 3 -5.28 24.44 7.10
C THR A 3 -5.82 23.29 7.96
N ARG A 4 -5.29 22.08 7.75
CA ARG A 4 -5.66 20.85 8.47
C ARG A 4 -4.55 19.81 8.40
N LEU A 5 -4.63 18.76 9.22
CA LEU A 5 -3.75 17.59 9.09
C LEU A 5 -3.92 16.95 7.71
N GLN A 6 -2.81 16.56 7.09
CA GLN A 6 -2.81 15.87 5.80
C GLN A 6 -2.83 14.35 6.00
N VAL A 7 -3.27 13.63 4.97
CA VAL A 7 -3.38 12.16 5.02
C VAL A 7 -1.99 11.55 5.27
N GLU A 8 -1.00 12.09 4.58
CA GLU A 8 0.42 11.75 4.56
C GLU A 8 1.22 12.27 5.77
N HIS A 9 0.59 12.73 6.85
CA HIS A 9 1.32 13.18 8.05
C HIS A 9 2.20 12.06 8.66
N THR A 10 1.83 10.79 8.44
CA THR A 10 2.51 9.63 9.07
C THR A 10 3.99 9.55 8.72
N ILE A 11 4.39 9.95 7.51
CA ILE A 11 5.80 9.91 7.11
C ILE A 11 6.64 10.96 7.86
N THR A 12 6.07 12.12 8.17
CA THR A 12 6.72 13.12 9.02
C THR A 12 6.84 12.62 10.45
N GLU A 13 5.80 12.00 10.99
CA GLU A 13 5.85 11.39 12.34
C GLU A 13 6.94 10.32 12.43
N LEU A 14 7.08 9.48 11.40
CA LEU A 14 8.08 8.41 11.38
C LEU A 14 9.53 8.93 11.38
N ILE A 15 9.84 10.04 10.70
CA ILE A 15 11.20 10.58 10.64
C ILE A 15 11.54 11.54 11.79
N THR A 16 10.52 12.19 12.37
CA THR A 16 10.69 13.14 13.49
C THR A 16 10.47 12.49 14.86
N GLY A 17 9.72 11.40 14.93
CA GLY A 17 9.25 10.81 16.19
C GLY A 17 8.17 11.62 16.90
N LEU A 18 7.62 12.67 16.25
CA LEU A 18 6.54 13.47 16.81
C LEU A 18 5.18 12.89 16.41
N ASP A 19 4.26 12.81 17.36
CA ASP A 19 2.85 12.47 17.13
C ASP A 19 2.06 13.76 16.84
N LEU A 20 1.85 14.06 15.56
CA LEU A 20 1.24 15.30 15.10
C LEU A 20 -0.23 15.39 15.48
N ALA A 21 -0.98 14.28 15.39
CA ALA A 21 -2.39 14.25 15.78
C ALA A 21 -2.56 14.55 17.27
N LYS A 22 -1.73 13.94 18.13
CA LYS A 22 -1.71 14.22 19.57
C LYS A 22 -1.31 15.67 19.86
N LYS A 23 -0.35 16.24 19.12
CA LYS A 23 0.05 17.64 19.29
C LYS A 23 -1.06 18.61 18.92
N GLN A 24 -1.88 18.32 17.91
CA GLN A 24 -3.06 19.13 17.61
C GLN A 24 -4.03 19.19 18.80
N LEU A 25 -4.23 18.07 19.51
CA LEU A 25 -5.10 18.04 20.70
C LEU A 25 -4.54 18.89 21.85
N TYR A 26 -3.22 18.82 22.11
CA TYR A 26 -2.60 19.63 23.15
C TYR A 26 -2.68 21.13 22.86
N ILE A 27 -2.37 21.52 21.62
CA ILE A 27 -2.48 22.93 21.20
C ILE A 27 -3.93 23.42 21.32
N ALA A 28 -4.90 22.60 20.91
CA ALA A 28 -6.32 22.93 21.04
C ALA A 28 -6.76 23.07 22.51
N ALA A 29 -6.08 22.39 23.44
CA ALA A 29 -6.30 22.52 24.88
C ALA A 29 -5.59 23.75 25.50
N GLY A 30 -4.84 24.53 24.72
CA GLY A 30 -4.11 25.72 25.18
C GLY A 30 -2.69 25.43 25.70
N GLU A 31 -2.19 24.20 25.53
CA GLU A 31 -0.81 23.87 25.89
C GLU A 31 0.19 24.51 24.91
N GLU A 32 1.35 24.92 25.43
CA GLU A 32 2.43 25.47 24.62
C GLU A 32 3.16 24.38 23.81
N LEU A 33 3.83 24.79 22.73
CA LEU A 33 4.66 23.89 21.95
C LEU A 33 5.96 23.61 22.72
N ALA A 34 6.10 22.39 23.22
CA ALA A 34 7.23 21.96 24.04
C ALA A 34 8.58 21.76 23.30
N TYR A 35 8.74 22.30 22.10
CA TYR A 35 9.95 22.10 21.28
C TYR A 35 10.34 23.38 20.55
N SER A 36 11.65 23.61 20.46
CA SER A 36 12.25 24.53 19.51
C SER A 36 12.49 23.86 18.15
N GLN A 37 12.87 24.64 17.15
CA GLN A 37 13.22 24.11 15.83
C GLN A 37 14.46 23.19 15.86
N GLU A 38 15.38 23.42 16.79
CA GLU A 38 16.62 22.66 16.96
C GLU A 38 16.38 21.28 17.59
N ASP A 39 15.27 21.13 18.31
CA ASP A 39 14.88 19.87 18.95
C ASP A 39 14.28 18.85 17.98
N ILE A 40 13.98 19.24 16.74
CA ILE A 40 13.26 18.38 15.78
C ILE A 40 14.25 17.52 14.99
N PRO A 41 14.33 16.21 15.27
CA PRO A 41 15.27 15.36 14.55
C PRO A 41 14.73 15.02 13.16
N LEU A 42 15.62 14.78 12.21
CA LEU A 42 15.30 14.19 10.91
C LEU A 42 16.08 12.88 10.79
N ARG A 43 15.42 11.75 11.09
CA ARG A 43 16.08 10.44 11.14
C ARG A 43 15.51 9.50 10.11
N GLY A 44 16.38 9.04 9.22
CA GLY A 44 16.05 8.01 8.24
C GLY A 44 15.12 8.51 7.15
N TRP A 45 14.39 7.56 6.58
CA TRP A 45 13.52 7.73 5.42
C TRP A 45 12.20 7.03 5.66
N ALA A 46 11.10 7.69 5.29
CA ALA A 46 9.78 7.10 5.32
C ALA A 46 9.10 7.19 3.96
N ILE A 47 8.31 6.17 3.63
CA ILE A 47 7.51 6.08 2.40
C ILE A 47 6.11 5.65 2.79
N GLU A 48 5.08 6.30 2.24
CA GLU A 48 3.67 5.91 2.40
C GLU A 48 3.07 5.53 1.05
N CYS A 49 2.33 4.43 1.03
CA CYS A 49 1.47 4.00 -0.07
C CYS A 49 0.01 4.02 0.41
N ARG A 50 -0.86 4.70 -0.34
CA ARG A 50 -2.32 4.64 -0.12
C ARG A 50 -2.88 3.41 -0.80
N ILE A 51 -3.27 2.42 0.00
CA ILE A 51 -3.87 1.19 -0.49
C ILE A 51 -5.35 1.47 -0.72
N ASN A 52 -5.76 1.47 -1.97
CA ASN A 52 -7.12 1.78 -2.39
C ASN A 52 -7.76 0.60 -3.09
N ALA A 53 -9.08 0.50 -3.00
CA ALA A 53 -9.90 -0.40 -3.78
C ALA A 53 -10.11 0.18 -5.19
N GLU A 54 -9.09 0.12 -6.03
CA GLU A 54 -9.05 0.68 -7.39
C GLU A 54 -8.37 -0.32 -8.33
N ASP A 55 -8.71 -0.26 -9.61
CA ASP A 55 -8.07 -1.06 -10.66
C ASP A 55 -7.13 -0.21 -11.53
N PRO A 56 -5.80 -0.27 -11.32
CA PRO A 56 -4.85 0.54 -12.09
C PRO A 56 -4.81 0.23 -13.59
N LEU A 57 -5.26 -0.97 -14.01
CA LEU A 57 -5.30 -1.35 -15.43
C LEU A 57 -6.59 -0.94 -16.12
N ASN A 58 -7.57 -0.48 -15.35
CA ASN A 58 -8.85 0.04 -15.82
C ASN A 58 -9.01 1.50 -15.36
N ASP A 59 -8.02 2.34 -15.70
CA ASP A 59 -8.02 3.79 -15.41
C ASP A 59 -8.29 4.14 -13.93
N PHE A 60 -7.75 3.34 -13.01
CA PHE A 60 -7.95 3.48 -11.57
C PHE A 60 -9.43 3.48 -11.15
N ALA A 61 -10.30 2.82 -11.92
CA ALA A 61 -11.72 2.73 -11.60
C ALA A 61 -11.92 2.14 -10.18
N PRO A 62 -12.78 2.75 -9.34
CA PRO A 62 -13.08 2.22 -8.02
C PRO A 62 -13.64 0.79 -8.07
N SER A 63 -13.27 -0.01 -7.08
CA SER A 63 -13.65 -1.42 -6.92
C SER A 63 -14.44 -1.62 -5.62
N PRO A 64 -15.68 -1.10 -5.52
CA PRO A 64 -16.53 -1.32 -4.35
C PRO A 64 -16.85 -2.81 -4.21
N GLY A 65 -17.00 -3.29 -2.99
CA GLY A 65 -17.24 -4.70 -2.74
C GLY A 65 -16.86 -5.16 -1.34
N LYS A 66 -17.13 -6.43 -1.06
CA LYS A 66 -16.87 -7.02 0.25
C LYS A 66 -15.46 -7.59 0.32
N ILE A 67 -14.68 -7.13 1.29
CA ILE A 67 -13.38 -7.71 1.64
C ILE A 67 -13.61 -9.09 2.25
N ARG A 68 -13.26 -10.13 1.51
CA ARG A 68 -13.41 -11.54 1.92
C ARG A 68 -12.24 -12.02 2.76
N ARG A 69 -11.03 -11.56 2.46
CA ARG A 69 -9.82 -11.81 3.25
C ARG A 69 -9.03 -10.52 3.35
N TYR A 70 -8.47 -10.29 4.54
CA TYR A 70 -7.64 -9.14 4.84
C TYR A 70 -6.49 -9.60 5.74
N ARG A 71 -5.26 -9.30 5.32
CA ARG A 71 -4.06 -9.45 6.13
C ARG A 71 -3.14 -8.29 5.78
N SER A 72 -3.05 -7.31 6.68
CA SER A 72 -2.07 -6.25 6.57
C SER A 72 -0.65 -6.81 6.76
N SER A 73 0.33 -6.14 6.16
CA SER A 73 1.73 -6.38 6.46
C SER A 73 2.11 -5.82 7.83
N GLY A 74 3.29 -6.20 8.31
CA GLY A 74 3.81 -5.76 9.60
C GLY A 74 5.32 -5.90 9.71
N GLY A 75 5.80 -5.98 10.94
CA GLY A 75 7.22 -6.11 11.26
C GLY A 75 7.93 -4.77 11.49
N PRO A 76 9.25 -4.81 11.78
CA PRO A 76 10.00 -3.62 12.18
C PRO A 76 9.98 -2.52 11.12
N GLY A 77 9.62 -1.31 11.56
CA GLY A 77 9.54 -0.13 10.70
C GLY A 77 8.36 -0.15 9.72
N VAL A 78 7.32 -0.97 9.95
CA VAL A 78 6.08 -0.96 9.16
C VAL A 78 4.94 -0.46 10.05
N ARG A 79 4.19 0.51 9.55
CA ARG A 79 3.01 1.10 10.19
C ARG A 79 1.82 0.98 9.22
N VAL A 80 0.67 0.57 9.74
CA VAL A 80 -0.57 0.49 8.98
C VAL A 80 -1.65 1.26 9.71
N ASP A 81 -2.20 2.27 9.05
CA ASP A 81 -3.36 3.02 9.50
C ASP A 81 -4.55 2.57 8.64
N SER A 82 -5.43 1.72 9.20
CA SER A 82 -6.60 1.18 8.49
C SER A 82 -7.88 1.34 9.29
N GLY A 83 -9.00 1.52 8.59
CA GLY A 83 -10.35 1.49 9.16
C GLY A 83 -11.18 0.28 8.71
N VAL A 84 -10.58 -0.67 7.99
CA VAL A 84 -11.30 -1.84 7.45
C VAL A 84 -10.98 -3.11 8.24
N HIS A 85 -11.81 -4.14 8.04
CA HIS A 85 -11.58 -5.47 8.60
C HIS A 85 -12.08 -6.55 7.63
N MET A 86 -11.78 -7.82 7.91
CA MET A 86 -12.36 -8.93 7.16
C MET A 86 -13.89 -8.89 7.24
N GLY A 87 -14.56 -8.96 6.10
CA GLY A 87 -16.01 -8.85 5.97
C GLY A 87 -16.52 -7.42 5.75
N TYR A 88 -15.67 -6.39 5.84
CA TYR A 88 -16.04 -5.00 5.54
C TYR A 88 -16.44 -4.83 4.07
N THR A 89 -17.41 -3.97 3.80
CA THR A 89 -17.85 -3.62 2.44
C THR A 89 -17.37 -2.23 2.07
N ILE A 90 -16.49 -2.14 1.07
CA ILE A 90 -16.11 -0.86 0.46
C ILE A 90 -17.33 -0.31 -0.27
N SER A 91 -17.77 0.86 0.17
CA SER A 91 -18.91 1.59 -0.38
C SER A 91 -18.51 2.33 -1.66
N PRO A 92 -19.39 2.47 -2.66
CA PRO A 92 -19.15 3.34 -3.81
C PRO A 92 -19.33 4.84 -3.49
N TYR A 93 -19.84 5.18 -2.30
CA TYR A 93 -20.19 6.56 -1.94
C TYR A 93 -19.06 7.34 -1.25
N TYR A 94 -17.99 6.67 -0.85
CA TYR A 94 -16.85 7.28 -0.16
C TYR A 94 -15.56 7.01 -0.93
N ASP A 95 -14.48 7.63 -0.47
CA ASP A 95 -13.14 7.34 -0.96
C ASP A 95 -12.84 5.83 -0.89
N SER A 96 -12.15 5.31 -1.90
CA SER A 96 -11.81 3.90 -2.10
C SER A 96 -10.73 3.40 -1.13
N MET A 97 -10.17 4.28 -0.29
CA MET A 97 -9.07 3.97 0.62
C MET A 97 -9.38 2.86 1.62
N ILE A 98 -8.51 1.86 1.63
CA ILE A 98 -8.52 0.71 2.53
C ILE A 98 -7.61 0.99 3.73
N SER A 99 -6.41 1.48 3.47
CA SER A 99 -5.41 1.81 4.49
C SER A 99 -4.29 2.69 3.95
N LYS A 100 -3.58 3.34 4.86
CA LYS A 100 -2.24 3.87 4.59
C LYS A 100 -1.22 2.84 5.05
N LEU A 101 -0.31 2.44 4.16
CA LEU A 101 0.83 1.61 4.47
C LEU A 101 2.06 2.51 4.47
N SER A 102 2.67 2.71 5.64
CA SER A 102 3.87 3.52 5.77
C SER A 102 5.02 2.67 6.29
N VAL A 103 6.22 2.91 5.77
CA VAL A 103 7.43 2.27 6.28
C VAL A 103 8.48 3.30 6.66
N TRP A 104 9.38 2.91 7.55
CA TRP A 104 10.55 3.68 7.94
C TRP A 104 11.82 2.82 7.87
N ALA A 105 12.94 3.44 7.50
CA ALA A 105 14.27 2.83 7.51
C ALA A 105 15.38 3.87 7.72
N PRO A 106 16.59 3.47 8.14
CA PRO A 106 17.76 4.35 8.17
C PRO A 106 18.15 4.96 6.82
N SER A 107 17.93 4.25 5.70
CA SER A 107 18.28 4.71 4.35
C SER A 107 17.10 4.59 3.38
N ARG A 108 17.12 5.41 2.31
CA ARG A 108 16.07 5.40 1.28
C ARG A 108 15.92 4.03 0.61
N ILE A 109 17.03 3.38 0.28
CA ILE A 109 17.05 2.06 -0.33
C ILE A 109 16.46 1.01 0.61
N GLU A 110 16.78 1.05 1.90
CA GLU A 110 16.17 0.15 2.87
C GLU A 110 14.67 0.42 3.06
N ALA A 111 14.22 1.67 2.98
CA ALA A 111 12.79 2.01 3.02
C ALA A 111 12.08 1.44 1.78
N ILE A 112 12.68 1.55 0.59
CA ILE A 112 12.19 0.96 -0.66
C ILE A 112 12.07 -0.57 -0.53
N HIS A 113 13.13 -1.26 -0.10
CA HIS A 113 13.09 -2.72 0.07
C HIS A 113 12.06 -3.15 1.12
N ARG A 114 11.94 -2.39 2.21
CA ARG A 114 10.94 -2.67 3.25
C ARG A 114 9.52 -2.46 2.74
N MET A 115 9.27 -1.43 1.94
CA MET A 115 7.97 -1.21 1.32
C MET A 115 7.64 -2.27 0.29
N ASP A 116 8.60 -2.68 -0.56
CA ASP A 116 8.39 -3.75 -1.54
C ASP A 116 8.00 -5.07 -0.84
N ARG A 117 8.71 -5.44 0.24
CA ARG A 117 8.32 -6.57 1.10
C ARG A 117 6.92 -6.37 1.70
N ALA A 118 6.66 -5.21 2.29
CA ALA A 118 5.38 -4.92 2.94
C ALA A 118 4.20 -4.97 1.96
N LEU A 119 4.37 -4.53 0.71
CA LEU A 119 3.38 -4.65 -0.35
C LEU A 119 3.22 -6.09 -0.86
N TYR A 120 4.29 -6.88 -0.87
CA TYR A 120 4.23 -8.31 -1.20
C TYR A 120 3.45 -9.12 -0.16
N GLU A 121 3.61 -8.81 1.13
CA GLU A 121 2.92 -9.50 2.22
C GLU A 121 1.46 -9.06 2.42
N TYR A 122 1.06 -7.92 1.84
CA TYR A 122 -0.26 -7.34 2.05
C TYR A 122 -1.32 -8.06 1.22
N VAL A 123 -2.29 -8.69 1.89
CA VAL A 123 -3.36 -9.47 1.23
C VAL A 123 -4.70 -8.78 1.41
N VAL A 124 -5.34 -8.45 0.30
CA VAL A 124 -6.74 -8.02 0.22
C VAL A 124 -7.44 -8.85 -0.85
N VAL A 125 -8.55 -9.50 -0.50
CA VAL A 125 -9.32 -10.35 -1.43
C VAL A 125 -10.77 -9.90 -1.43
N GLY A 126 -11.39 -9.88 -2.61
CA GLY A 126 -12.81 -9.55 -2.80
C GLY A 126 -13.04 -8.19 -3.47
N VAL A 127 -11.99 -7.36 -3.54
CA VAL A 127 -11.93 -6.12 -4.32
C VAL A 127 -10.60 -6.07 -5.06
N THR A 128 -10.54 -5.37 -6.19
CA THR A 128 -9.28 -5.03 -6.86
C THR A 128 -8.59 -3.92 -6.10
N THR A 129 -7.26 -3.93 -6.05
CA THR A 129 -6.49 -2.90 -5.34
C THR A 129 -5.36 -2.34 -6.19
N ASN A 130 -4.91 -1.13 -5.84
CA ASN A 130 -3.77 -0.48 -6.47
C ASN A 130 -2.39 -0.98 -5.97
N ILE A 131 -2.33 -2.08 -5.22
CA ILE A 131 -1.06 -2.67 -4.74
C ILE A 131 -0.08 -2.96 -5.89
N PRO A 132 -0.49 -3.56 -7.04
CA PRO A 132 0.43 -3.80 -8.15
C PRO A 132 1.03 -2.52 -8.72
N PHE A 133 0.28 -1.41 -8.69
CA PHE A 133 0.79 -0.10 -9.08
C PHE A 133 1.90 0.39 -8.15
N HIS A 134 1.70 0.32 -6.83
CA HIS A 134 2.74 0.70 -5.87
C HIS A 134 4.01 -0.15 -6.01
N LYS A 135 3.86 -1.46 -6.22
CA LYS A 135 5.00 -2.36 -6.51
C LYS A 135 5.75 -1.93 -7.78
N ALA A 136 5.03 -1.58 -8.85
CA ALA A 136 5.63 -1.12 -10.10
C ALA A 136 6.43 0.17 -9.91
N VAL A 137 5.88 1.14 -9.17
CA VAL A 137 6.55 2.42 -8.85
C VAL A 137 7.82 2.18 -8.03
N ILE A 138 7.73 1.41 -6.94
CA ILE A 138 8.85 1.24 -5.99
C ILE A 138 10.02 0.45 -6.59
N ARG A 139 9.72 -0.44 -7.53
CA ARG A 139 10.73 -1.21 -8.28
C ARG A 139 11.31 -0.45 -9.48
N HIS A 140 10.79 0.73 -9.81
CA HIS A 140 11.24 1.49 -10.97
C HIS A 140 12.57 2.19 -10.69
N ASP A 141 13.54 2.08 -11.61
CA ASP A 141 14.89 2.64 -11.45
C ASP A 141 14.90 4.15 -11.17
N GLN A 142 14.05 4.93 -11.86
CA GLN A 142 13.97 6.38 -11.62
C GLN A 142 13.40 6.69 -10.23
N PHE A 143 12.47 5.86 -9.72
CA PHE A 143 12.00 5.99 -8.34
C PHE A 143 13.13 5.65 -7.38
N ILE A 144 13.89 4.58 -7.61
CA ILE A 144 15.03 4.18 -6.76
C ILE A 144 16.14 5.25 -6.74
N LYS A 145 16.38 5.93 -7.86
CA LYS A 145 17.33 7.05 -7.96
C LYS A 145 16.81 8.36 -7.34
N GLY A 146 15.50 8.48 -7.12
CA GLY A 146 14.88 9.71 -6.62
C GLY A 146 14.66 10.77 -7.69
N ASN A 147 14.74 10.40 -8.97
CA ASN A 147 14.47 11.28 -10.10
C ASN A 147 12.96 11.33 -10.33
N LEU A 148 12.27 12.17 -9.55
CA LEU A 148 10.82 12.26 -9.50
C LEU A 148 10.33 13.62 -10.01
N THR A 149 9.24 13.59 -10.78
CA THR A 149 8.46 14.75 -11.23
C THR A 149 6.98 14.45 -11.02
N THR A 150 6.12 15.45 -11.16
CA THR A 150 4.66 15.23 -11.17
C THR A 150 4.18 14.42 -12.38
N HIS A 151 4.98 14.34 -13.45
CA HIS A 151 4.71 13.55 -14.65
C HIS A 151 5.37 12.16 -14.61
N PHE A 152 6.03 11.79 -13.50
CA PHE A 152 6.79 10.56 -13.37
C PHE A 152 6.05 9.30 -13.86
N ILE A 153 4.75 9.20 -13.59
CA ILE A 153 3.92 8.06 -13.99
C ILE A 153 3.80 7.95 -15.52
N GLU A 154 3.55 9.07 -16.18
CA GLU A 154 3.41 9.20 -17.64
C GLU A 154 4.78 9.02 -18.31
N ASP A 155 5.78 9.79 -17.87
CA ASP A 155 7.14 9.82 -18.42
C ASP A 155 7.83 8.45 -18.39
N ASN A 156 7.49 7.61 -17.41
CA ASN A 156 8.10 6.29 -17.21
C ASN A 156 7.16 5.14 -17.58
N SER A 157 6.02 5.41 -18.21
CA SER A 157 5.07 4.38 -18.67
C SER A 157 4.74 3.34 -17.59
N ILE A 158 4.50 3.80 -16.36
CA ILE A 158 4.37 2.92 -15.18
C ILE A 158 3.26 1.88 -15.36
N ILE A 159 2.20 2.19 -16.10
CA ILE A 159 1.11 1.25 -16.40
C ILE A 159 1.60 -0.03 -17.09
N GLU A 160 2.61 0.05 -17.98
CA GLU A 160 3.23 -1.13 -18.60
C GLU A 160 4.03 -1.96 -17.58
N HIS A 161 4.61 -1.31 -16.57
CA HIS A 161 5.24 -2.01 -15.45
C HIS A 161 4.19 -2.69 -14.55
N VAL A 162 3.01 -2.08 -14.36
CA VAL A 162 1.90 -2.71 -13.62
C VAL A 162 1.48 -4.03 -14.25
N LYS A 163 1.31 -4.08 -15.58
CA LYS A 163 0.98 -5.32 -16.30
C LYS A 163 1.98 -6.44 -16.02
N ARG A 164 3.28 -6.12 -15.98
CA ARG A 164 4.34 -7.08 -15.62
C ARG A 164 4.23 -7.56 -14.18
N VAL A 165 4.03 -6.65 -13.23
CA VAL A 165 3.85 -7.01 -11.81
C VAL A 165 2.63 -7.92 -11.63
N VAL A 166 1.50 -7.61 -12.27
CA VAL A 166 0.28 -8.45 -12.21
C VAL A 166 0.55 -9.86 -12.74
N LYS A 167 1.30 -9.97 -13.85
CA LYS A 167 1.69 -11.26 -14.42
C LYS A 167 2.60 -12.04 -13.46
N GLU A 168 3.65 -11.42 -12.94
CA GLU A 168 4.58 -12.03 -11.98
C GLU A 168 3.88 -12.52 -10.70
N ASP A 169 2.99 -11.69 -10.13
CA ASP A 169 2.23 -12.05 -8.93
C ASP A 169 1.29 -13.23 -9.21
N SER A 170 0.69 -13.30 -10.41
CA SER A 170 -0.16 -14.42 -10.84
C SER A 170 0.63 -15.72 -10.97
N GLU A 171 1.82 -15.67 -11.58
CA GLU A 171 2.70 -16.84 -11.74
C GLU A 171 3.23 -17.36 -10.39
N LYS A 172 3.64 -16.45 -9.49
CA LYS A 172 4.06 -16.80 -8.12
C LYS A 172 2.91 -17.40 -7.33
N GLY A 173 1.71 -16.84 -7.46
CA GLY A 173 0.50 -17.38 -6.86
C GLY A 173 0.21 -18.81 -7.31
N ALA A 174 0.22 -19.07 -8.62
CA ALA A 174 0.00 -20.40 -9.18
C ALA A 174 1.04 -21.42 -8.70
N THR A 175 2.31 -21.01 -8.65
CA THR A 175 3.41 -21.84 -8.14
C THR A 175 3.21 -22.19 -6.67
N LEU A 176 2.81 -21.21 -5.86
CA LEU A 176 2.52 -21.43 -4.44
C LEU A 176 1.31 -22.34 -4.25
N ALA A 177 0.25 -22.17 -5.03
CA ALA A 177 -0.93 -23.05 -4.99
C ALA A 177 -0.55 -24.51 -5.30
N SER A 178 0.20 -24.75 -6.38
CA SER A 178 0.70 -26.08 -6.76
C SER A 178 1.61 -26.71 -5.69
N ALA A 179 2.50 -25.91 -5.07
CA ALA A 179 3.36 -26.39 -3.98
C ALA A 179 2.56 -26.75 -2.71
N LEU A 180 1.43 -26.09 -2.48
CA LEU A 180 0.59 -26.28 -1.30
C LEU A 180 -0.51 -27.34 -1.47
N GLU A 181 -0.97 -27.62 -2.69
CA GLU A 181 -1.86 -28.77 -3.00
C GLU A 181 -1.24 -30.10 -2.54
N ASN A 182 0.08 -30.17 -2.45
CA ASN A 182 0.81 -31.31 -1.90
C ASN A 182 0.80 -31.40 -0.36
N LYS A 183 0.09 -30.52 0.38
CA LYS A 183 -0.02 -30.59 1.86
C LYS A 183 -1.44 -30.33 2.38
N PRO A 184 -2.08 -31.25 3.14
CA PRO A 184 -3.54 -31.40 3.04
C PRO A 184 -4.42 -30.51 3.93
N THR A 185 -3.92 -29.82 4.97
CA THR A 185 -4.85 -29.43 6.08
C THR A 185 -4.83 -27.99 6.59
N LYS A 186 -3.99 -27.08 6.10
CA LYS A 186 -3.98 -25.66 6.56
C LYS A 186 -4.06 -24.59 5.46
N VAL A 187 -4.27 -25.01 4.21
CA VAL A 187 -3.93 -24.22 3.02
C VAL A 187 -5.10 -23.44 2.40
N ALA A 188 -6.36 -23.82 2.68
CA ALA A 188 -7.54 -23.34 1.95
C ALA A 188 -7.74 -21.80 1.90
N ALA A 189 -7.22 -21.06 2.87
CA ALA A 189 -7.37 -19.60 2.92
C ALA A 189 -6.46 -18.84 1.94
N VAL A 190 -5.25 -19.34 1.69
CA VAL A 190 -4.25 -18.69 0.82
C VAL A 190 -4.52 -19.05 -0.64
N THR A 191 -4.87 -20.31 -0.92
CA THR A 191 -5.24 -20.75 -2.27
C THR A 191 -6.48 -20.04 -2.78
N ALA A 192 -7.51 -19.86 -1.94
CA ALA A 192 -8.73 -19.14 -2.34
C ALA A 192 -8.49 -17.64 -2.68
N ALA A 193 -7.50 -17.01 -2.05
CA ALA A 193 -7.11 -15.63 -2.34
C ALA A 193 -6.47 -15.52 -3.73
N VAL A 194 -5.54 -16.44 -4.02
CA VAL A 194 -4.83 -16.54 -5.29
C VAL A 194 -5.77 -16.94 -6.42
N GLU A 195 -6.61 -17.95 -6.22
CA GLU A 195 -7.60 -18.38 -7.22
C GLU A 195 -8.59 -17.27 -7.57
N SER A 196 -9.09 -16.54 -6.56
CA SER A 196 -9.99 -15.41 -6.80
C SER A 196 -9.33 -14.29 -7.58
N TYR A 197 -8.03 -14.04 -7.36
CA TYR A 197 -7.25 -13.07 -8.12
C TYR A 197 -7.01 -13.54 -9.56
N MET A 198 -6.61 -14.80 -9.75
CA MET A 198 -6.39 -15.39 -11.07
C MET A 198 -7.68 -15.46 -11.92
N GLN A 199 -8.83 -15.72 -11.29
CA GLN A 199 -10.12 -15.72 -11.98
C GLN A 199 -10.57 -14.30 -12.39
N ALA A 200 -10.26 -13.29 -11.58
CA ALA A 200 -10.53 -11.89 -11.93
C ALA A 200 -9.66 -11.44 -13.12
N ALA A 201 -8.36 -11.77 -13.11
CA ALA A 201 -7.44 -11.48 -14.20
C ALA A 201 -7.84 -12.16 -15.53
N LYS A 202 -8.27 -13.44 -15.48
CA LYS A 202 -8.74 -14.17 -16.67
C LYS A 202 -10.03 -13.60 -17.27
N LYS A 203 -10.92 -13.02 -16.46
CA LYS A 203 -12.16 -12.40 -16.95
C LYS A 203 -11.91 -11.07 -17.68
N GLN A 204 -10.82 -10.37 -17.38
CA GLN A 204 -10.45 -9.12 -18.06
C GLN A 204 -9.71 -9.38 -19.38
N SER A 205 -8.97 -10.48 -19.52
CA SER A 205 -8.26 -10.83 -20.76
C SER A 205 -9.12 -11.56 -21.82
N GLY A 206 -10.41 -11.80 -21.56
CA GLY A 206 -11.30 -12.58 -22.43
C GLY A 206 -12.47 -11.80 -23.04
N LYS A 207 -12.41 -10.47 -23.04
CA LYS A 207 -13.35 -9.60 -23.77
C LYS A 207 -12.62 -8.94 -24.94
N GLU A 208 -12.47 -9.70 -26.02
CA GLU A 208 -12.43 -9.17 -27.39
C GLU A 208 -13.79 -9.44 -28.04
#